data_AF-A0A8H2M8J3-F1
#
_entry.id   AF-A0A8H2M8J3-F1
#
_cell.length_a   1.000
_cell.length_b   1.000
_cell.length_c   1.000
_cell.angle_alpha   90.00
_cell.angle_beta   90.00
_cell.angle_gamma   90.00
#
_symmetry.space_group_name_H-M   'P 1'
#
loop_
_entity.id
_entity.type
_entity.pdbx_description
1 polymer ?
#
loop_
_entity_poly.entity_id
_entity_poly.type
_entity_poly.pdbx_seq_one_letter_code
_entity_poly.pdbx_strand_id
1 'polypeptide(L)'
;MKWPWSKKKKATIYKRMTDWEKRPVQLEQYVPMRELYHSDPGELEYRVMRGEKVNPSKDTDALDAAILSYFYKESTSPSQINDFFKGHKALEVLAHYHQWMYREEDAGDLPYLGLSLYLMRYSEEIEAVKFGIILARYYDLMEAKGALETITLLGQWPDFTYYAIQVLKDLPKGSLYIGQMNQATFGYGKMCIAQYLKEKGVLK
;
A
#
# COMPACT_ATOMS: atom_id res chain seq x y z
N MET A 1 -32.68 -9.81 -28.72
CA MET A 1 -32.28 -10.31 -27.39
C MET A 1 -30.84 -9.85 -27.13
N LYS A 2 -30.64 -8.75 -26.38
CA LYS A 2 -29.29 -8.25 -26.07
C LYS A 2 -28.73 -9.05 -24.89
N TRP A 3 -27.60 -9.70 -25.09
CA TRP A 3 -26.90 -10.49 -24.08
C TRP A 3 -26.51 -9.61 -22.89
N PRO A 4 -26.78 -10.04 -21.64
CA PRO A 4 -26.44 -9.25 -20.47
C PRO A 4 -24.94 -9.37 -20.24
N TRP A 5 -24.22 -8.32 -20.66
CA TRP A 5 -22.98 -7.82 -20.06
C TRP A 5 -22.24 -8.81 -19.17
N SER A 6 -21.17 -9.44 -19.68
CA SER A 6 -20.07 -9.78 -18.80
C SER A 6 -19.66 -8.46 -18.13
N LYS A 7 -19.96 -8.28 -16.84
CA LYS A 7 -19.44 -7.14 -16.08
C LYS A 7 -17.93 -7.16 -16.32
N LYS A 8 -17.41 -6.18 -17.07
CA LYS A 8 -15.95 -6.04 -17.25
C LYS A 8 -15.37 -6.04 -15.83
N LYS A 9 -14.57 -7.05 -15.49
CA LYS A 9 -13.85 -7.06 -14.21
C LYS A 9 -13.14 -5.72 -14.09
N LYS A 10 -13.39 -4.99 -12.99
CA LYS A 10 -12.69 -3.73 -12.75
C LYS A 10 -11.20 -4.02 -12.72
N ALA A 11 -10.40 -3.12 -13.29
CA ALA A 11 -8.96 -3.28 -13.26
C ALA A 11 -8.46 -3.05 -11.83
N THR A 12 -7.61 -3.96 -11.34
CA THR A 12 -6.99 -3.83 -10.02
C THR A 12 -6.11 -2.59 -9.99
N ILE A 13 -5.86 -2.03 -8.81
CA ILE A 13 -4.98 -0.86 -8.67
C ILE A 13 -3.59 -1.17 -9.23
N TYR A 14 -3.04 -2.35 -8.90
CA TYR A 14 -1.76 -2.83 -9.44
C TYR A 14 -1.75 -2.85 -10.98
N LYS A 15 -2.81 -3.38 -11.61
CA LYS A 15 -2.89 -3.40 -13.08
C LYS A 15 -2.94 -2.00 -13.66
N ARG A 16 -3.72 -1.10 -13.05
CA ARG A 16 -3.83 0.30 -13.48
C ARG A 16 -2.46 0.99 -13.45
N MET A 17 -1.67 0.73 -12.42
CA MET A 17 -0.33 1.30 -12.25
C MET A 17 0.70 0.71 -13.22
N THR A 18 0.72 -0.61 -13.38
CA THR A 18 1.67 -1.27 -14.30
C THR A 18 1.35 -1.06 -15.78
N ASP A 19 0.08 -0.81 -16.14
CA ASP A 19 -0.28 -0.38 -17.49
C ASP A 19 0.10 1.08 -17.77
N TRP A 20 0.23 1.92 -16.72
CA TRP A 20 0.68 3.32 -16.85
C TRP A 20 2.19 3.45 -17.05
N GLU A 21 3.02 2.62 -16.41
CA GLU A 21 4.47 2.60 -16.58
C GLU A 21 4.92 2.38 -18.03
N LYS A 22 4.05 1.83 -18.89
CA LYS A 22 4.31 1.61 -20.32
C LYS A 22 4.16 2.88 -21.17
N ARG A 23 3.81 4.03 -20.59
CA ARG A 23 3.62 5.30 -21.31
C ARG A 23 4.84 6.22 -21.13
N PRO A 24 5.32 6.92 -22.18
CA PRO A 24 6.40 7.88 -22.04
C PRO A 24 5.98 9.02 -21.11
N VAL A 25 6.72 9.21 -20.02
CA VAL A 25 6.35 10.15 -18.95
C VAL A 25 6.85 11.54 -19.29
N GLN A 26 5.95 12.42 -19.72
CA GLN A 26 6.13 13.87 -19.72
C GLN A 26 5.33 14.48 -18.56
N LEU A 27 5.87 15.55 -17.96
CA LEU A 27 5.35 16.28 -16.78
C LEU A 27 3.88 16.75 -16.88
N GLU A 28 3.25 16.67 -18.06
CA GLU A 28 1.88 17.09 -18.34
C GLU A 28 0.80 16.14 -17.77
N GLN A 29 1.18 15.04 -17.08
CA GLN A 29 0.26 14.01 -16.55
C GLN A 29 -0.31 14.26 -15.14
N TYR A 30 -0.18 15.47 -14.57
CA TYR A 30 -0.94 15.81 -13.35
C TYR A 30 -2.46 15.86 -13.62
N VAL A 31 -2.85 16.14 -14.87
CA VAL A 31 -4.25 16.37 -15.28
C VAL A 31 -5.10 15.09 -15.31
N PRO A 32 -4.63 13.92 -15.82
CA PRO A 32 -5.40 12.67 -15.74
C PRO A 32 -5.51 12.07 -14.32
N MET A 33 -4.62 12.45 -13.39
CA MET A 33 -4.64 11.94 -12.01
C MET A 33 -5.76 12.58 -11.18
N ARG A 34 -6.14 13.84 -11.44
CA ARG A 34 -7.27 14.49 -10.74
C ARG A 34 -8.60 13.77 -10.92
N GLU A 35 -8.79 13.01 -12.00
CA GLU A 35 -10.00 12.23 -12.22
C GLU A 35 -10.10 11.01 -11.29
N LEU A 36 -8.99 10.59 -10.68
CA LEU A 36 -8.90 9.43 -9.81
C LEU A 36 -8.88 9.76 -8.31
N TYR A 37 -8.62 11.03 -7.96
CA TYR A 37 -8.42 11.44 -6.58
C TYR A 37 -9.11 12.75 -6.24
N HIS A 38 -9.76 12.79 -5.07
CA HIS A 38 -10.33 14.01 -4.50
C HIS A 38 -9.26 14.94 -3.88
N SER A 39 -8.05 14.44 -3.65
CA SER A 39 -6.90 15.13 -3.08
C SER A 39 -5.62 14.73 -3.81
N ASP A 40 -4.51 15.44 -3.61
CA ASP A 40 -3.27 15.06 -4.27
C ASP A 40 -2.73 13.72 -3.70
N PRO A 41 -2.38 12.74 -4.55
CA PRO A 41 -1.84 11.44 -4.13
C PRO A 41 -0.63 11.58 -3.20
N GLY A 42 -0.68 10.94 -2.03
CA GLY A 42 0.40 10.96 -1.04
C GLY A 42 0.48 12.20 -0.15
N GLU A 43 -0.41 13.18 -0.31
CA GLU A 43 -0.41 14.41 0.50
C GLU A 43 -0.61 14.13 2.00
N LEU A 44 -1.59 13.29 2.34
CA LEU A 44 -1.86 12.92 3.73
C LEU A 44 -0.64 12.24 4.34
N GLU A 45 -0.07 11.27 3.64
CA GLU A 45 1.12 10.54 4.07
C GLU A 45 2.32 11.45 4.29
N TYR A 46 2.52 12.44 3.41
CA TYR A 46 3.57 13.44 3.60
C TYR A 46 3.33 14.27 4.86
N ARG A 47 2.08 14.71 5.12
CA ARG A 47 1.75 15.44 6.36
C ARG A 47 1.97 14.59 7.61
N VAL A 48 1.65 13.29 7.54
CA VAL A 48 1.95 12.34 8.63
C VAL A 48 3.46 12.22 8.88
N MET A 49 4.29 12.12 7.83
CA MET A 49 5.75 12.16 8.00
C MET A 49 6.23 13.46 8.67
N ARG A 50 5.51 14.56 8.49
CA ARG A 50 5.79 15.87 9.09
C ARG A 50 5.23 16.02 10.51
N GLY A 51 4.60 14.99 11.06
CA GLY A 51 4.09 14.96 12.43
C GLY A 51 2.59 15.20 12.58
N GLU A 52 1.83 15.26 11.48
CA GLU A 52 0.36 15.25 11.56
C GLU A 52 -0.12 13.92 12.16
N LYS A 53 -1.03 14.00 13.13
CA LYS A 53 -1.61 12.81 13.76
C LYS A 53 -2.84 12.35 12.99
N VAL A 54 -2.94 11.05 12.77
CA VAL A 54 -4.15 10.40 12.26
C VAL A 54 -4.94 9.84 13.43
N ASN A 55 -6.25 10.08 13.45
CA ASN A 55 -7.11 9.48 14.46
C ASN A 55 -7.24 7.98 14.17
N PRO A 56 -6.96 7.10 15.14
CA PRO A 56 -7.13 5.68 14.93
C PRO A 56 -8.61 5.36 14.69
N SER A 57 -8.88 4.32 13.88
CA SER A 57 -10.23 3.79 13.77
C SER A 57 -10.71 3.32 15.13
N LYS A 58 -11.97 3.64 15.47
CA LYS A 58 -12.60 3.18 16.71
C LYS A 58 -13.15 1.77 16.59
N ASP A 59 -13.29 1.26 15.37
CA ASP A 59 -13.87 -0.03 15.06
C ASP A 59 -13.00 -0.70 13.98
N THR A 60 -12.22 -1.70 14.38
CA THR A 60 -11.46 -2.57 13.48
C THR A 60 -12.07 -3.97 13.42
N ASP A 61 -13.12 -4.25 14.17
CA ASP A 61 -13.68 -5.60 14.34
C ASP A 61 -14.11 -6.19 12.98
N ALA A 62 -14.68 -5.35 12.11
CA ALA A 62 -15.06 -5.74 10.76
C ALA A 62 -13.86 -6.14 9.88
N LEU A 63 -12.73 -5.43 10.02
CA LEU A 63 -11.50 -5.76 9.28
C LEU A 63 -10.83 -7.00 9.88
N ASP A 64 -10.84 -7.11 11.21
CA ASP A 64 -10.31 -8.25 11.96
C ASP A 64 -11.03 -9.54 11.55
N ALA A 65 -12.37 -9.52 11.54
CA ALA A 65 -13.19 -10.63 11.07
C ALA A 65 -12.91 -10.98 9.60
N ALA A 66 -12.81 -9.97 8.72
CA ALA A 66 -12.51 -10.20 7.30
C ALA A 66 -11.14 -10.86 7.09
N ILE A 67 -10.13 -10.50 7.88
CA ILE A 67 -8.80 -11.10 7.87
C ILE A 67 -8.85 -12.55 8.37
N LEU A 68 -9.56 -12.83 9.47
CA LEU A 68 -9.72 -14.21 9.95
C LEU A 68 -10.44 -15.08 8.90
N SER A 69 -11.50 -14.57 8.28
CA SER A 69 -12.20 -15.24 7.17
C SER A 69 -11.26 -15.56 5.98
N TYR A 70 -10.24 -14.73 5.74
CA TYR A 70 -9.22 -15.02 4.70
C TYR A 70 -8.49 -16.33 5.02
N PHE A 71 -8.08 -16.52 6.28
CA PHE A 71 -7.35 -17.70 6.73
C PHE A 71 -8.23 -18.94 6.78
N TYR A 72 -9.53 -18.78 7.01
CA TYR A 72 -10.54 -19.84 6.84
C TYR A 72 -10.90 -20.12 5.37
N LYS A 73 -10.22 -19.47 4.41
CA LYS A 73 -10.43 -19.62 2.96
C LYS A 73 -11.84 -19.27 2.50
N GLU A 74 -12.50 -18.35 3.20
CA GLU A 74 -13.80 -17.84 2.79
C GLU A 74 -13.64 -16.93 1.56
N SER A 75 -14.38 -17.26 0.50
CA SER A 75 -14.25 -16.59 -0.80
C SER A 75 -14.63 -15.10 -0.80
N THR A 76 -15.38 -14.64 0.21
CA THR A 76 -15.85 -13.27 0.36
C THR A 76 -14.87 -12.35 1.08
N SER A 77 -13.90 -12.91 1.82
CA SER A 77 -12.99 -12.14 2.68
C SER A 77 -12.27 -10.99 1.95
N PRO A 78 -11.68 -11.18 0.75
CA PRO A 78 -11.02 -10.08 0.07
C PRO A 78 -11.95 -8.92 -0.31
N SER A 79 -13.22 -9.20 -0.59
CA SER A 79 -14.23 -8.16 -0.82
C SER A 79 -14.51 -7.39 0.46
N GLN A 80 -14.63 -8.08 1.60
CA GLN A 80 -14.91 -7.47 2.89
C GLN A 80 -13.77 -6.55 3.34
N ILE A 81 -12.51 -6.93 3.10
CA ILE A 81 -11.35 -6.07 3.34
C ILE A 81 -11.43 -4.80 2.48
N ASN A 82 -11.70 -4.94 1.18
CA ASN A 82 -11.87 -3.79 0.29
C ASN A 82 -13.05 -2.90 0.75
N ASP A 83 -14.17 -3.49 1.12
CA ASP A 83 -15.37 -2.77 1.56
C ASP A 83 -15.11 -1.95 2.83
N PHE A 84 -14.35 -2.48 3.79
CA PHE A 84 -13.90 -1.72 4.97
C PHE A 84 -13.11 -0.47 4.56
N PHE A 85 -12.17 -0.63 3.62
CA PHE A 85 -11.27 0.43 3.15
C PHE A 85 -11.92 1.46 2.21
N LYS A 86 -13.20 1.31 1.85
CA LYS A 86 -13.97 2.38 1.20
C LYS A 86 -14.29 3.54 2.15
N GLY A 87 -14.40 3.25 3.45
CA GLY A 87 -14.72 4.22 4.49
C GLY A 87 -13.55 4.59 5.39
N HIS A 88 -12.43 3.87 5.30
CA HIS A 88 -11.31 3.98 6.23
C HIS A 88 -9.97 4.13 5.51
N LYS A 89 -9.03 4.80 6.15
CA LYS A 89 -7.64 4.95 5.68
C LYS A 89 -6.75 3.86 6.28
N ALA A 90 -5.75 3.41 5.52
CA ALA A 90 -4.76 2.46 6.03
C ALA A 90 -4.03 3.00 7.27
N LEU A 91 -3.79 4.32 7.32
CA LEU A 91 -3.19 5.01 8.47
C LEU A 91 -4.04 4.90 9.75
N GLU A 92 -5.35 4.78 9.66
CA GLU A 92 -6.26 4.71 10.81
C GLU A 92 -6.13 3.38 11.56
N VAL A 93 -5.73 2.31 10.87
CA VAL A 93 -5.63 0.96 11.45
C VAL A 93 -4.21 0.55 11.80
N LEU A 94 -3.20 1.37 11.44
CA LEU A 94 -1.79 1.05 11.62
C LEU A 94 -1.42 0.63 13.04
N ALA A 95 -1.87 1.39 14.04
CA ALA A 95 -1.52 1.15 15.44
C ALA A 95 -2.09 -0.19 15.94
N HIS A 96 -3.35 -0.49 15.58
CA HIS A 96 -4.01 -1.75 15.93
C HIS A 96 -3.26 -2.94 15.34
N TYR A 97 -3.00 -2.94 14.03
CA TYR A 97 -2.32 -4.06 13.38
C TYR A 97 -0.85 -4.17 13.74
N HIS A 98 -0.20 -3.08 14.16
CA HIS A 98 1.14 -3.21 14.73
C HIS A 98 1.15 -3.99 16.04
N GLN A 99 0.19 -3.72 16.92
CA GLN A 99 0.04 -4.49 18.16
C GLN A 99 -0.43 -5.92 17.91
N TRP A 100 -1.34 -6.12 16.96
CA TRP A 100 -1.83 -7.45 16.62
C TRP A 100 -0.70 -8.32 16.07
N MET A 101 0.00 -7.85 15.04
CA MET A 101 1.07 -8.63 14.40
C MET A 101 2.18 -9.04 15.39
N TYR A 102 2.51 -8.18 16.35
CA TYR A 102 3.47 -8.52 17.41
C TYR A 102 2.97 -9.68 18.30
N ARG A 103 1.68 -9.68 18.68
CA ARG A 103 1.09 -10.78 19.47
C ARG A 103 1.02 -12.09 18.69
N GLU A 104 0.78 -12.03 17.38
CA GLU A 104 0.69 -13.22 16.52
C GLU A 104 2.07 -13.80 16.20
N GLU A 105 3.11 -12.97 16.09
CA GLU A 105 4.49 -13.45 15.94
C GLU A 105 4.90 -14.31 17.15
N ASP A 106 4.51 -13.89 18.36
CA ASP A 106 4.68 -14.69 19.59
C ASP A 106 3.83 -15.97 19.60
N ALA A 107 2.70 -15.99 18.87
CA ALA A 107 1.78 -17.13 18.77
C ALA A 107 2.14 -18.11 17.62
N GLY A 108 2.97 -17.69 16.67
CA GLY A 108 3.57 -18.52 15.62
C GLY A 108 2.68 -18.89 14.41
N ASP A 109 1.46 -18.35 14.29
CA ASP A 109 0.39 -19.13 13.65
C ASP A 109 -0.28 -18.57 12.37
N LEU A 110 0.17 -17.47 11.73
CA LEU A 110 -0.54 -16.97 10.54
C LEU A 110 0.34 -16.45 9.37
N PRO A 111 0.13 -16.95 8.12
CA PRO A 111 0.89 -16.52 6.94
C PRO A 111 0.31 -15.25 6.28
N TYR A 112 0.44 -14.08 6.92
CA TYR A 112 -0.06 -12.82 6.33
C TYR A 112 0.70 -12.36 5.08
N LEU A 113 1.86 -12.93 4.75
CA LEU A 113 2.54 -12.65 3.48
C LEU A 113 1.64 -12.96 2.27
N GLY A 114 0.87 -14.05 2.33
CA GLY A 114 -0.07 -14.41 1.28
C GLY A 114 -1.18 -13.37 1.12
N LEU A 115 -1.74 -12.90 2.24
CA LEU A 115 -2.75 -11.84 2.26
C LEU A 115 -2.19 -10.51 1.74
N SER A 116 -1.00 -10.13 2.22
CA SER A 116 -0.28 -8.93 1.77
C SER A 116 -0.11 -8.89 0.26
N LEU A 117 0.44 -9.98 -0.32
CA LEU A 117 0.61 -10.14 -1.77
C LEU A 117 -0.73 -10.09 -2.51
N TYR A 118 -1.76 -10.72 -1.95
CA TYR A 118 -3.09 -10.70 -2.53
C TYR A 118 -3.62 -9.27 -2.63
N LEU A 119 -3.62 -8.54 -1.51
CA LEU A 119 -4.15 -7.18 -1.45
C LEU A 119 -3.39 -6.25 -2.40
N MET A 120 -2.05 -6.35 -2.42
CA MET A 120 -1.22 -5.54 -3.32
C MET A 120 -1.53 -5.75 -4.80
N ARG A 121 -1.83 -6.98 -5.23
CA ARG A 121 -1.98 -7.33 -6.66
C ARG A 121 -3.42 -7.30 -7.15
N TYR A 122 -4.36 -7.65 -6.28
CA TYR A 122 -5.74 -7.96 -6.66
C TYR A 122 -6.78 -7.00 -6.07
N SER A 123 -6.41 -6.09 -5.18
CA SER A 123 -7.36 -5.11 -4.66
C SER A 123 -7.78 -4.07 -5.70
N GLU A 124 -9.03 -3.64 -5.60
CA GLU A 124 -9.62 -2.53 -6.34
C GLU A 124 -9.62 -1.23 -5.52
N GLU A 125 -9.22 -1.29 -4.24
CA GLU A 125 -9.27 -0.19 -3.28
C GLU A 125 -7.85 0.23 -2.85
N ILE A 126 -7.54 1.52 -3.00
CA ILE A 126 -6.19 2.06 -2.77
C ILE A 126 -5.74 1.84 -1.32
N GLU A 127 -6.64 2.05 -0.35
CA GLU A 127 -6.32 1.90 1.06
C GLU A 127 -6.09 0.43 1.44
N ALA A 128 -6.74 -0.51 0.77
CA ALA A 128 -6.46 -1.94 0.94
C ALA A 128 -5.08 -2.33 0.36
N VAL A 129 -4.64 -1.71 -0.74
CA VAL A 129 -3.27 -1.89 -1.26
C VAL A 129 -2.24 -1.34 -0.28
N LYS A 130 -2.45 -0.12 0.26
CA LYS A 130 -1.60 0.47 1.30
C LYS A 130 -1.47 -0.46 2.50
N PHE A 131 -2.60 -1.00 2.97
CA PHE A 131 -2.63 -1.98 4.05
C PHE A 131 -1.86 -3.26 3.70
N GLY A 132 -2.00 -3.78 2.48
CA GLY A 132 -1.20 -4.89 1.98
C GLY A 132 0.31 -4.64 2.06
N ILE A 133 0.78 -3.45 1.65
CA ILE A 133 2.19 -3.05 1.78
C ILE A 133 2.62 -3.04 3.25
N ILE A 134 1.80 -2.46 4.14
CA ILE A 134 2.09 -2.42 5.58
C ILE A 134 2.28 -3.82 6.14
N LEU A 135 1.37 -4.76 5.84
CA LEU A 135 1.47 -6.14 6.36
C LEU A 135 2.78 -6.83 5.96
N ALA A 136 3.37 -6.45 4.83
CA ALA A 136 4.63 -7.02 4.35
C ALA A 136 5.82 -6.74 5.29
N ARG A 137 5.74 -5.71 6.16
CA ARG A 137 6.83 -5.32 7.06
C ARG A 137 7.18 -6.37 8.13
N TYR A 138 6.29 -7.34 8.36
CA TYR A 138 6.44 -8.36 9.39
C TYR A 138 7.02 -9.67 8.85
N TYR A 139 7.59 -9.65 7.64
CA TYR A 139 8.08 -10.85 6.95
C TYR A 139 9.50 -10.64 6.42
N ASP A 140 10.22 -11.74 6.24
CA ASP A 140 11.51 -11.71 5.55
C ASP A 140 11.32 -11.51 4.03
N LEU A 141 11.39 -10.25 3.63
CA LEU A 141 11.27 -9.84 2.23
C LEU A 141 12.49 -10.20 1.39
N MET A 142 13.62 -10.56 2.00
CA MET A 142 14.80 -11.00 1.26
C MET A 142 14.58 -12.38 0.63
N GLU A 143 13.81 -13.24 1.31
CA GLU A 143 13.38 -14.54 0.79
C GLU A 143 12.14 -14.42 -0.11
N ALA A 144 11.30 -13.40 0.12
CA ALA A 144 10.08 -13.15 -0.66
C ALA A 144 10.28 -12.13 -1.80
N LYS A 145 11.15 -12.43 -2.77
CA LYS A 145 11.50 -11.54 -3.90
C LYS A 145 10.28 -10.95 -4.63
N GLY A 146 9.24 -11.74 -4.86
CA GLY A 146 8.03 -11.28 -5.54
C GLY A 146 7.25 -10.20 -4.76
N ALA A 147 7.29 -10.23 -3.42
CA ALA A 147 6.72 -9.18 -2.58
C ALA A 147 7.58 -7.92 -2.65
N LEU A 148 8.90 -8.06 -2.54
CA LEU A 148 9.85 -6.95 -2.63
C LEU A 148 9.75 -6.19 -3.96
N GLU A 149 9.67 -6.91 -5.08
CA GLU A 149 9.46 -6.33 -6.41
C GLU A 149 8.11 -5.60 -6.49
N THR A 150 7.04 -6.21 -5.96
CA THR A 150 5.69 -5.61 -5.95
C THR A 150 5.68 -4.31 -5.15
N ILE A 151 6.31 -4.29 -3.98
CA ILE A 151 6.40 -3.12 -3.10
C ILE A 151 7.22 -2.01 -3.76
N THR A 152 8.37 -2.36 -4.35
CA THR A 152 9.25 -1.39 -5.01
C THR A 152 8.55 -0.73 -6.20
N LEU A 153 7.81 -1.52 -6.98
CA LEU A 153 7.02 -1.04 -8.12
C LEU A 153 5.90 -0.11 -7.68
N LEU A 154 5.06 -0.58 -6.74
CA LEU A 154 3.98 0.23 -6.18
C LEU A 154 4.53 1.51 -5.54
N GLY A 155 5.67 1.44 -4.85
CA GLY A 155 6.32 2.58 -4.19
C GLY A 155 6.75 3.72 -5.13
N GLN A 156 6.81 3.48 -6.44
CA GLN A 156 7.02 4.55 -7.43
C GLN A 156 5.81 5.49 -7.51
N TRP A 157 4.64 5.06 -7.04
CA TRP A 157 3.41 5.84 -7.03
C TRP A 157 3.23 6.60 -5.72
N PRO A 158 2.87 7.91 -5.76
CA PRO A 158 2.85 8.75 -4.57
C PRO A 158 1.99 8.22 -3.40
N ASP A 159 0.84 7.60 -3.68
CA ASP A 159 -0.01 6.97 -2.65
C ASP A 159 0.70 5.90 -1.84
N PHE A 160 1.67 5.22 -2.45
CA PHE A 160 2.29 4.03 -1.90
C PHE A 160 3.72 4.28 -1.45
N THR A 161 4.34 5.37 -1.91
CA THR A 161 5.73 5.72 -1.59
C THR A 161 6.01 5.73 -0.10
N TYR A 162 5.15 6.36 0.71
CA TYR A 162 5.32 6.38 2.17
C TYR A 162 5.34 4.97 2.76
N TYR A 163 4.35 4.14 2.42
CA TYR A 163 4.23 2.78 2.96
C TYR A 163 5.40 1.90 2.50
N ALA A 164 5.81 2.02 1.24
CA ALA A 164 6.99 1.34 0.72
C ALA A 164 8.27 1.77 1.45
N ILE A 165 8.46 3.06 1.74
CA ILE A 165 9.58 3.52 2.58
C ILE A 165 9.54 2.85 3.96
N GLN A 166 8.37 2.81 4.63
CA GLN A 166 8.25 2.20 5.96
C GLN A 166 8.67 0.74 5.98
N VAL A 167 8.40 0.00 4.90
CA VAL A 167 8.78 -1.41 4.76
C VAL A 167 10.25 -1.57 4.38
N LEU A 168 10.74 -0.77 3.42
CA LEU A 168 12.05 -0.96 2.83
C LEU A 168 13.20 -0.38 3.65
N LYS A 169 12.95 0.67 4.45
CA LYS A 169 14.00 1.44 5.14
C LYS A 169 14.86 0.61 6.10
N ASP A 170 14.31 -0.49 6.61
CA ASP A 170 14.95 -1.35 7.62
C ASP A 170 15.54 -2.64 7.00
N LEU A 171 15.35 -2.87 5.68
CA LEU A 171 15.88 -4.04 4.99
C LEU A 171 17.37 -3.89 4.62
N PRO A 172 18.12 -5.01 4.51
CA PRO A 172 19.41 -5.02 3.84
C PRO A 172 19.28 -4.44 2.42
N LYS A 173 20.10 -3.43 2.10
CA LYS A 173 20.03 -2.68 0.82
C LYS A 173 18.72 -1.92 0.60
N GLY A 174 17.94 -1.65 1.65
CA GLY A 174 16.70 -0.85 1.58
C GLY A 174 16.87 0.50 0.86
N SER A 175 18.00 1.18 1.09
CA SER A 175 18.33 2.44 0.42
C SER A 175 18.45 2.32 -1.10
N LEU A 176 18.86 1.17 -1.64
CA LEU A 176 18.90 0.92 -3.07
C LEU A 176 17.50 0.93 -3.68
N TYR A 177 16.56 0.20 -3.06
CA TYR A 177 15.17 0.14 -3.52
C TYR A 177 14.47 1.49 -3.42
N ILE A 178 14.68 2.23 -2.32
CA ILE A 178 14.17 3.60 -2.17
C ILE A 178 14.81 4.53 -3.22
N GLY A 179 16.09 4.33 -3.55
CA GLY A 179 16.77 5.05 -4.63
C GLY A 179 16.14 4.80 -6.00
N GLN A 180 15.78 3.55 -6.31
CA GLN A 180 15.06 3.18 -7.53
C GLN A 180 13.68 3.85 -7.58
N MET A 181 12.92 3.79 -6.48
CA MET A 181 11.64 4.49 -6.36
C MET A 181 11.79 5.99 -6.61
N ASN A 182 12.85 6.61 -6.08
CA ASN A 182 13.12 8.02 -6.27
C ASN A 182 13.31 8.37 -7.75
N GLN A 183 13.90 7.52 -8.57
CA GLN A 183 14.10 7.84 -9.99
C GLN A 183 12.77 7.96 -10.76
N ALA A 184 11.73 7.24 -10.34
CA ALA A 184 10.46 7.15 -11.05
C ALA A 184 9.31 7.92 -10.40
N THR A 185 9.33 8.12 -9.08
CA THR A 185 8.23 8.78 -8.37
C THR A 185 8.14 10.29 -8.66
N PHE A 186 7.03 10.91 -8.26
CA PHE A 186 6.70 12.30 -8.55
C PHE A 186 5.84 12.90 -7.42
N GLY A 187 5.51 14.19 -7.50
CA GLY A 187 4.61 14.87 -6.55
C GLY A 187 4.98 14.64 -5.08
N TYR A 188 4.00 14.30 -4.25
CA TYR A 188 4.25 14.00 -2.83
C TYR A 188 5.09 12.74 -2.61
N GLY A 189 5.19 11.82 -3.57
CA GLY A 189 6.13 10.70 -3.50
C GLY A 189 7.58 11.18 -3.40
N LYS A 190 7.96 12.18 -4.21
CA LYS A 190 9.28 12.84 -4.11
C LYS A 190 9.47 13.53 -2.76
N MET A 191 8.42 14.17 -2.25
CA MET A 191 8.48 14.87 -0.96
C MET A 191 8.64 13.89 0.20
N CYS A 192 7.96 12.75 0.18
CA CYS A 192 8.12 11.66 1.15
C CYS A 192 9.55 11.11 1.15
N ILE A 193 10.13 10.82 -0.02
CA ILE A 193 11.52 10.34 -0.12
C ILE A 193 12.50 11.42 0.37
N ALA A 194 12.31 12.68 -0.01
CA ALA A 194 13.17 13.78 0.43
C ALA A 194 13.12 13.96 1.96
N GLN A 195 11.94 13.88 2.56
CA GLN A 195 11.76 13.95 4.01
C GLN A 195 12.46 12.77 4.71
N TYR A 196 12.31 11.55 4.20
CA TYR A 196 13.03 10.37 4.69
C TYR A 196 14.56 10.57 4.63
N LEU A 197 15.09 11.04 3.50
CA LEU A 197 16.53 11.27 3.34
C LEU A 197 17.04 12.39 4.26
N LYS A 198 16.22 13.41 4.53
CA LYS A 198 16.52 14.46 5.51
C LYS A 198 16.61 13.89 6.93
N GLU A 199 15.68 13.03 7.33
CA GLU A 199 15.69 12.35 8.64
C GLU A 199 16.92 11.45 8.82
N LYS A 200 17.45 10.89 7.73
CA LYS A 200 18.70 10.12 7.72
C LYS A 200 19.96 10.99 7.67
N GLY A 201 19.84 12.32 7.60
CA GLY A 201 20.97 13.26 7.50
C GLY A 201 21.70 13.25 6.15
N VAL A 202 21.09 12.66 5.11
CA VAL A 202 21.64 12.61 3.75
C VAL A 202 21.40 13.92 3.00
N LEU A 203 20.25 14.55 3.24
CA LEU A 203 19.92 15.88 2.73
C LEU A 203 20.03 16.89 3.88
N LYS A 204 20.69 18.03 3.60
CA LYS A 204 20.82 19.17 4.53
C LYS A 204 19.62 20.12 4.37
#